data_AF-A0A257XGK8-F1
#
_entry.id   AF-A0A257XGK8-F1
#
_cell.length_a   1.000
_cell.length_b   1.000
_cell.length_c   1.000
_cell.angle_alpha   90.00
_cell.angle_beta   90.00
_cell.angle_gamma   90.00
#
_symmetry.space_group_name_H-M   'P 1'
#
loop_
_entity.id
_entity.type
_entity.pdbx_description
1 polymer ?
#
loop_
_entity_poly.entity_id
_entity_poly.type
_entity_poly.pdbx_seq_one_letter_code
_entity_poly.pdbx_strand_id
1 'polypeptide(L)'
;LPGILSGALICLASALGEFGATITFVSNVEGETRTIPLAIYSATHMPDGNAIAARLSVVSILLALGALMLAEFANRRLNSALGRA
;
A
#
# COMPACT_ATOMS: atom_id res chain seq x y z
N LEU A 1 3.81 15.74 18.61
CA LEU A 1 3.59 14.30 18.32
C LEU A 1 2.45 14.03 17.32
N PRO A 2 1.20 14.53 17.49
CA PRO A 2 0.11 14.20 16.56
C PRO A 2 0.37 14.59 15.10
N GLY A 3 1.04 15.72 14.85
CA GLY A 3 1.44 16.12 13.49
C GLY A 3 2.46 15.20 12.82
N ILE A 4 3.39 14.61 13.56
CA ILE A 4 4.38 13.66 13.03
C ILE A 4 3.70 12.35 12.64
N LEU A 5 2.75 11.86 13.45
CA LEU A 5 1.96 10.68 13.10
C LEU A 5 1.09 10.91 11.88
N SER A 6 0.39 12.04 11.81
CA SER A 6 -0.41 12.37 10.62
C SER A 6 0.46 12.43 9.36
N GLY A 7 1.63 13.08 9.43
CA GLY A 7 2.60 13.10 8.35
C GLY A 7 3.12 11.71 7.96
N ALA A 8 3.40 10.85 8.95
CA ALA A 8 3.82 9.47 8.71
C ALA A 8 2.72 8.63 8.03
N LEU A 9 1.46 8.81 8.41
CA LEU A 9 0.33 8.13 7.77
C LEU A 9 0.12 8.58 6.33
N ILE A 10 0.22 9.88 6.06
CA ILE A 10 0.15 10.42 4.70
C ILE A 10 1.33 9.87 3.86
N CYS A 11 2.54 9.87 4.41
CA CYS A 11 3.72 9.32 3.72
C CYS A 11 3.56 7.82 3.44
N LEU A 12 3.05 7.04 4.39
CA LEU A 12 2.75 5.61 4.21
C LEU A 12 1.73 5.40 3.09
N ALA A 13 0.63 6.17 3.10
CA ALA A 13 -0.41 6.09 2.08
C ALA A 13 0.13 6.46 0.69
N SER A 14 0.95 7.50 0.58
CA SER A 14 1.62 7.88 -0.66
C SER A 14 2.58 6.80 -1.14
N ALA A 15 3.47 6.28 -0.26
CA ALA A 15 4.45 5.27 -0.63
C ALA A 15 3.83 3.95 -1.11
N LEU A 16 2.69 3.54 -0.55
CA LEU A 16 1.93 2.37 -1.02
C LEU A 16 1.43 2.53 -2.47
N GLY A 17 1.19 3.77 -2.91
CA GLY A 17 0.73 4.10 -4.26
C GLY A 17 1.84 4.31 -5.28
N GLU A 18 3.12 4.34 -4.88
CA GLU A 18 4.25 4.66 -5.76
C GLU A 18 4.63 3.49 -6.69
N PHE A 19 3.79 3.26 -7.69
CA PHE A 19 4.05 2.32 -8.78
C PHE A 19 5.12 2.85 -9.75
N GLY A 20 4.97 4.11 -10.18
CA GLY A 20 5.77 4.71 -11.25
C GLY A 20 7.24 4.91 -10.89
N ALA A 21 7.52 5.41 -9.68
CA ALA A 21 8.88 5.55 -9.20
C ALA A 21 9.59 4.18 -9.12
N THR A 22 8.90 3.17 -8.60
CA THR A 22 9.47 1.83 -8.42
C THR A 22 9.82 1.18 -9.77
N ILE A 23 8.90 1.17 -10.74
CA ILE A 23 9.18 0.57 -12.05
C ILE A 23 10.29 1.30 -12.83
N THR A 24 10.38 2.63 -12.68
CA THR A 24 11.35 3.45 -13.42
C THR A 24 12.77 3.31 -12.86
N PHE A 25 12.92 3.24 -11.54
CA PHE A 25 14.24 3.24 -10.91
C PHE A 25 14.75 1.84 -10.54
N VAL A 26 13.86 0.93 -10.16
CA VAL A 26 14.22 -0.41 -9.64
C VAL A 26 13.86 -1.52 -10.64
N SER A 27 13.09 -1.18 -11.68
CA SER A 27 12.53 -2.14 -12.64
C SER A 27 11.65 -3.19 -11.95
N ASN A 28 11.26 -4.24 -12.68
CA ASN A 28 10.39 -5.30 -12.20
C ASN A 28 11.12 -6.65 -12.27
N VAL A 29 11.88 -6.98 -11.21
CA VAL A 29 12.56 -8.27 -11.07
C VAL A 29 11.74 -9.19 -10.18
N GLU A 30 11.27 -10.30 -10.73
CA GLU A 30 10.52 -11.32 -10.00
C GLU A 30 11.39 -11.93 -8.87
N GLY A 31 10.87 -11.89 -7.65
CA GLY A 31 11.53 -12.46 -6.46
C GLY A 31 12.42 -11.48 -5.68
N GLU A 32 12.85 -10.38 -6.29
CA GLU A 32 13.76 -9.42 -5.66
C GLU A 32 13.08 -8.07 -5.38
N THR A 33 12.55 -7.42 -6.43
CA THR A 33 12.07 -6.03 -6.36
C THR A 33 10.58 -5.90 -6.68
N ARG A 34 9.91 -7.02 -6.93
CA ARG A 34 8.51 -7.06 -7.33
C ARG A 34 7.57 -6.73 -6.17
N THR A 35 6.91 -5.59 -6.27
CA THR A 35 5.80 -5.18 -5.40
C THR A 35 4.46 -5.71 -5.91
N ILE A 36 3.41 -5.65 -5.09
CA ILE A 36 2.06 -6.07 -5.47
C ILE A 36 1.55 -5.29 -6.70
N PRO A 37 1.70 -3.95 -6.79
CA PRO A 37 1.35 -3.19 -8.00
C PRO A 37 2.09 -3.67 -9.25
N LEU A 38 3.40 -3.97 -9.14
CA LEU A 38 4.20 -4.51 -10.25
C LEU A 38 3.74 -5.91 -10.67
N ALA A 39 3.34 -6.75 -9.71
CA ALA A 39 2.79 -8.08 -9.98
C ALA A 39 1.44 -8.00 -10.72
N ILE A 40 0.56 -7.08 -10.32
CA ILE A 40 -0.71 -6.83 -11.02
C ILE A 40 -0.45 -6.35 -12.45
N TYR A 41 0.45 -5.37 -12.61
CA TYR A 41 0.83 -4.85 -13.93
C TYR A 41 1.41 -5.94 -14.84
N SER A 42 2.26 -6.82 -14.31
CA SER A 42 2.81 -7.94 -15.07
C SER A 42 1.72 -8.92 -15.49
N ALA A 43 0.81 -9.26 -14.58
CA ALA A 43 -0.27 -10.19 -14.83
C ALA A 43 -1.25 -9.68 -15.90
N THR A 44 -1.52 -8.38 -15.99
CA THR A 44 -2.40 -7.83 -17.06
C THR A 44 -1.77 -7.88 -18.46
N HIS A 45 -0.44 -8.04 -18.56
CA HIS A 45 0.28 -8.14 -19.84
C HIS A 45 0.54 -9.59 -20.26
N MET A 46 0.17 -10.58 -19.43
CA MET A 46 0.31 -12.00 -19.74
C MET A 46 -0.94 -12.53 -20.46
N PRO A 47 -0.80 -13.40 -21.47
CA PRO A 47 -1.94 -14.19 -21.99
C PRO A 47 -2.57 -14.99 -20.84
N ASP A 48 -3.89 -14.92 -20.68
CA ASP A 48 -4.67 -15.50 -19.56
C ASP A 48 -4.39 -14.95 -18.14
N GLY A 49 -3.66 -13.85 -18.01
CA GLY A 49 -3.33 -13.28 -16.70
C GLY A 49 -4.47 -12.51 -15.99
N ASN A 50 -5.62 -12.32 -16.64
CA ASN A 50 -6.75 -11.55 -16.07
C ASN A 50 -7.25 -12.09 -14.72
N ALA A 51 -7.35 -13.42 -14.59
CA ALA A 51 -7.79 -14.04 -13.33
C ALA A 51 -6.78 -13.79 -12.19
N ILE A 52 -5.48 -13.83 -12.51
CA ILE A 52 -4.39 -13.57 -11.57
C ILE A 52 -4.39 -12.08 -11.18
N ALA A 53 -4.50 -11.18 -12.15
CA ALA A 53 -4.56 -9.74 -11.95
C ALA A 53 -5.76 -9.35 -11.07
N ALA A 54 -6.93 -9.96 -11.30
CA ALA A 54 -8.12 -9.72 -10.48
C ALA A 54 -7.91 -10.18 -9.03
N ARG A 55 -7.36 -11.38 -8.82
CA ARG A 55 -7.07 -11.91 -7.48
C ARG A 55 -6.08 -11.02 -6.72
N LEU A 56 -4.98 -10.63 -7.38
CA LEU A 56 -3.97 -9.76 -6.79
C LEU A 56 -4.53 -8.37 -6.50
N SER A 57 -5.37 -7.82 -7.37
CA SER A 57 -6.06 -6.54 -7.15
C SER A 57 -6.93 -6.57 -5.90
N VAL A 58 -7.75 -7.62 -5.73
CA VAL A 58 -8.59 -7.77 -4.53
C VAL A 58 -7.73 -7.86 -3.27
N VAL A 59 -6.66 -8.65 -3.27
CA VAL A 59 -5.72 -8.73 -2.14
C VAL A 59 -5.09 -7.37 -1.85
N SER A 60 -4.68 -6.63 -2.88
CA SER A 60 -4.09 -5.28 -2.73
C SER A 60 -5.08 -4.30 -2.11
N ILE A 61 -6.36 -4.33 -2.53
CA ILE A 61 -7.41 -3.49 -1.97
C ILE A 61 -7.63 -3.83 -0.49
N LEU A 62 -7.74 -5.12 -0.16
CA LEU A 62 -7.90 -5.56 1.23
C LEU A 62 -6.72 -5.14 2.11
N LEU A 63 -5.49 -5.25 1.61
CA LEU A 63 -4.30 -4.79 2.32
C LEU A 63 -4.28 -3.28 2.51
N ALA A 64 -4.64 -2.50 1.48
CA ALA A 64 -4.70 -1.04 1.58
C ALA A 64 -5.76 -0.59 2.59
N LEU A 65 -6.96 -1.17 2.54
CA LEU A 65 -8.03 -0.89 3.49
C LEU A 65 -7.63 -1.32 4.91
N GLY A 66 -7.01 -2.50 5.07
CA GLY A 66 -6.51 -2.98 6.36
C GLY A 66 -5.45 -2.05 6.95
N ALA A 67 -4.49 -1.61 6.14
CA ALA A 67 -3.46 -0.65 6.55
C ALA A 67 -4.07 0.69 6.96
N LEU A 68 -5.06 1.19 6.22
CA LEU A 68 -5.78 2.41 6.54
C LEU A 68 -6.58 2.29 7.85
N MET A 69 -7.29 1.17 8.04
CA MET A 69 -8.03 0.92 9.28
C MET A 69 -7.10 0.81 10.48
N LEU A 70 -5.94 0.16 10.33
CA LEU A 70 -4.93 0.05 11.37
C LEU A 70 -4.33 1.42 11.72
N ALA A 71 -4.04 2.23 10.70
CA ALA A 71 -3.57 3.61 10.85
C ALA A 71 -4.57 4.47 11.63
N GLU A 72 -5.84 4.44 11.24
CA GLU A 72 -6.92 5.15 11.93
C GLU A 72 -7.10 4.66 13.36
N PHE A 73 -7.07 3.34 13.58
CA PHE A 73 -7.18 2.76 14.91
C PHE A 73 -6.02 3.17 15.82
N ALA A 74 -4.78 3.11 15.32
CA ALA A 74 -3.60 3.57 16.04
C ALA A 74 -3.68 5.06 16.37
N ASN A 75 -4.15 5.87 15.42
CA ASN A 75 -4.34 7.31 15.62
C ASN A 75 -5.38 7.60 16.71
N ARG A 76 -6.55 6.94 16.68
CA ARG A 76 -7.61 7.06 17.69
C ARG A 76 -7.14 6.62 19.08
N ARG A 77 -6.40 5.52 19.17
CA ARG A 77 -5.84 5.04 20.44
C ARG A 77 -4.82 6.01 21.04
N LEU A 78 -3.96 6.57 20.20
CA LEU A 78 -2.96 7.50 20.68
C LEU A 78 -3.58 8.83 21.11
N ASN A 79 -4.62 9.30 20.40
CA ASN A 79 -5.32 10.53 20.75
C ASN A 79 -6.10 10.39 22.07
N SER A 80 -6.72 9.23 22.32
CA SER A 80 -7.36 8.91 23.60
C SER A 80 -6.36 8.72 24.75
N ALA A 81 -5.19 8.14 24.51
CA ALA A 81 -4.12 8.02 25.51
C ALA A 81 -3.45 9.35 25.88
N LEU A 82 -3.42 10.33 24.95
CA LEU A 82 -2.82 11.65 25.18
C LEU A 82 -3.77 12.65 25.87
N GLY A 83 -4.99 12.26 26.23
CA GLY A 83 -5.89 13.06 27.07
C GLY A 83 -6.32 14.42 26.48
N ARG A 84 -6.30 14.56 25.15
CA ARG A 84 -6.84 15.74 24.45
C ARG A 84 -8.26 15.43 23.97
N ALA A 85 -9.19 15.35 24.92
CA ALA A 85 -10.62 15.49 24.67
C ALA A 85 -11.06 16.87 25.18
#